data_AF-A0A9Y0G4H9-F1
#
_entry.id   AF-A0A9Y0G4H9-F1
#
_cell.length_a   1.000
_cell.length_b   1.000
_cell.length_c   1.000
_cell.angle_alpha   90.00
_cell.angle_beta   90.00
_cell.angle_gamma   90.00
#
_symmetry.space_group_name_H-M   'P 1'
#
loop_
_entity.id
_entity.type
_entity.pdbx_description
1 polymer ?
#
loop_
_entity_poly.entity_id
_entity_poly.type
_entity_poly.pdbx_seq_one_letter_code
_entity_poly.pdbx_strand_id
1 'polypeptide(L)'
;MKVISCFIGLSLIVSLHAAILPFLEPPRHDGIKRVCHLTAENYTTVLSAAEVAVVVFTAPQPTKQPTVCPTELDNFAEVSAQVLRKKNIIVCEASADLLTSQQTAPVPQVNAGDVYIYKKGQGVPYYGRRSTPALLSFLFKVNGTQVNVITGKIDKIAFDAVQGTKIVGFFMQGTADYNAFEEAAAKLSPSVAFYVAFDRVVAKHLKLETVGQIHLIKPLEKTPIPCPQNPASAADIEAFVGSQKGAILTKMNEHNLYDPQLLDPSRTLVLAIGEEASSFGGYFYHLVTKLVRNNTNNTEFEKLNIVWIEPQIFPTIHLMMSELETTLGIPNKLPAFGTVNITSMQSAWLNTALLNTTSDKTSDEANLKILQDFLSSVINNTIVPVKIGSQSFVQMPASQVVAEGSDVLLECVIENLVGDCLWLRNGQNIGFNLARFTQYSWRGDQTAGDCSLQITGIQKGRDDGEWVCEVTGDAENPTVTSSPAKIAISGAADTLAKSEL
;
A
#
# COMPACT_ATOMS: atom_id res chain seq x y z
N MET A 1 34.15 -67.73 -7.90
CA MET A 1 33.48 -66.72 -7.07
C MET A 1 33.62 -65.39 -7.82
N LYS A 2 32.55 -64.91 -8.49
CA LYS A 2 31.61 -63.86 -8.01
C LYS A 2 32.38 -62.54 -7.75
N VAL A 3 32.18 -61.36 -8.35
CA VAL A 3 31.07 -60.63 -9.05
C VAL A 3 31.76 -59.41 -9.74
N ILE A 4 31.67 -59.11 -11.04
CA ILE A 4 30.65 -58.41 -11.88
C ILE A 4 30.37 -56.92 -11.51
N SER A 5 30.50 -56.04 -12.52
CA SER A 5 29.84 -54.72 -12.74
C SER A 5 30.09 -53.58 -11.74
N CYS A 6 30.01 -52.29 -12.08
CA CYS A 6 29.65 -51.57 -13.30
C CYS A 6 30.24 -50.16 -13.15
N PHE A 7 31.23 -49.76 -13.95
CA PHE A 7 31.58 -48.35 -14.15
C PHE A 7 31.07 -47.98 -15.54
N ILE A 8 29.79 -47.59 -15.64
CA ILE A 8 29.16 -46.78 -16.70
C ILE A 8 27.74 -46.56 -16.16
N GLY A 9 27.44 -45.35 -15.69
CA GLY A 9 26.11 -45.05 -15.16
C GLY A 9 26.01 -43.83 -14.26
N LEU A 10 26.83 -42.80 -14.48
CA LEU A 10 26.66 -41.51 -13.78
C LEU A 10 27.06 -40.32 -14.67
N SER A 11 26.60 -40.32 -15.93
CA SER A 11 26.88 -39.21 -16.88
C SER A 11 25.63 -38.75 -17.66
N LEU A 12 24.42 -39.05 -17.17
CA LEU A 12 23.18 -38.56 -17.77
C LEU A 12 22.28 -37.73 -16.83
N ILE A 13 22.54 -37.69 -15.52
CA ILE A 13 21.69 -36.96 -14.57
C ILE A 13 22.24 -35.56 -14.24
N VAL A 14 23.55 -35.33 -14.44
CA VAL A 14 24.18 -33.99 -14.26
C VAL A 14 24.00 -33.11 -15.51
N SER A 15 23.72 -33.70 -16.67
CA SER A 15 23.58 -32.99 -17.95
C SER A 15 22.19 -32.41 -18.22
N LEU A 16 21.13 -32.87 -17.53
CA LEU A 16 19.77 -32.31 -17.68
C LEU A 16 19.50 -31.11 -16.76
N HIS A 17 20.12 -31.06 -15.57
CA HIS A 17 19.99 -29.93 -14.64
C HIS A 17 20.55 -28.62 -15.22
N ALA A 18 21.47 -28.70 -16.18
CA ALA A 18 22.09 -27.56 -16.84
C ALA A 18 21.34 -27.03 -18.08
N ALA A 19 20.26 -27.69 -18.53
CA ALA A 19 19.65 -27.39 -19.84
C ALA A 19 18.41 -26.48 -19.78
N ILE A 20 17.73 -26.35 -18.64
CA ILE A 20 16.48 -25.55 -18.54
C ILE A 20 16.61 -24.42 -17.51
N LEU A 21 17.22 -24.68 -16.35
CA LEU A 21 17.30 -23.70 -15.26
C LEU A 21 17.98 -22.38 -15.67
N PRO A 22 19.07 -22.36 -16.47
CA PRO A 22 19.67 -21.11 -16.95
C PRO A 22 18.73 -20.28 -17.86
N PHE A 23 17.72 -20.89 -18.48
CA PHE A 23 16.71 -20.18 -19.28
C PHE A 23 15.61 -19.54 -18.43
N LEU A 24 15.52 -19.90 -17.15
CA LEU A 24 14.56 -19.33 -16.18
C LEU A 24 15.18 -18.18 -15.38
N GLU A 25 16.48 -17.97 -15.46
CA GLU A 25 17.15 -16.86 -14.79
C GLU A 25 16.78 -15.51 -15.43
N PRO A 26 16.64 -14.44 -14.62
CA PRO A 26 16.40 -13.12 -15.16
C PRO A 26 17.59 -12.67 -16.01
N PRO A 27 17.34 -12.08 -17.19
CA PRO A 27 18.40 -11.64 -18.08
C PRO A 27 19.20 -10.49 -17.44
N ARG A 28 20.51 -10.54 -17.60
CA ARG A 28 21.42 -9.46 -17.20
C ARG A 28 21.84 -8.65 -18.43
N HIS A 29 22.06 -7.36 -18.22
CA HIS A 29 22.55 -6.48 -19.26
C HIS A 29 23.92 -6.97 -19.74
N ASP A 30 24.06 -7.18 -21.05
CA ASP A 30 25.29 -7.71 -21.67
C ASP A 30 26.30 -6.62 -22.07
N GLY A 31 26.04 -5.35 -21.74
CA GLY A 31 26.90 -4.22 -22.04
C GLY A 31 26.64 -3.57 -23.41
N ILE A 32 25.78 -4.14 -24.25
CA ILE A 32 25.45 -3.61 -25.57
C ILE A 32 24.22 -2.71 -25.47
N LYS A 33 24.38 -1.42 -25.80
CA LYS A 33 23.27 -0.46 -25.89
C LYS A 33 22.35 -0.77 -27.07
N ARG A 34 21.05 -0.87 -26.80
CA ARG A 34 20.01 -1.22 -27.78
C ARG A 34 18.85 -0.24 -27.80
N VAL A 35 18.70 0.57 -26.76
CA VAL A 35 17.60 1.54 -26.67
C VAL A 35 17.73 2.59 -27.78
N CYS A 36 16.68 2.76 -28.58
CA CYS A 36 16.60 3.83 -29.58
C CYS A 36 16.27 5.18 -28.95
N HIS A 37 16.69 6.28 -29.57
CA HIS A 37 16.37 7.63 -29.11
C HIS A 37 15.29 8.25 -29.99
N LEU A 38 14.15 8.59 -29.39
CA LEU A 38 13.08 9.29 -30.08
C LEU A 38 13.26 10.81 -29.96
N THR A 39 13.14 11.48 -31.10
CA THR A 39 13.16 12.92 -31.26
C THR A 39 11.84 13.39 -31.88
N ALA A 40 11.58 14.68 -31.81
CA ALA A 40 10.42 15.32 -32.43
C ALA A 40 10.24 14.98 -33.93
N GLU A 41 11.33 14.61 -34.63
CA GLU A 41 11.33 14.30 -36.05
C GLU A 41 11.04 12.82 -36.35
N ASN A 42 11.50 11.91 -35.50
CA ASN A 42 11.42 10.46 -35.74
C ASN A 42 10.32 9.76 -34.93
N TYR A 43 9.71 10.45 -33.96
CA TYR A 43 8.77 9.85 -33.01
C TYR A 43 7.62 9.11 -33.72
N THR A 44 6.90 9.82 -34.58
CA THR A 44 5.75 9.25 -35.31
C THR A 44 6.18 8.15 -36.28
N THR A 45 7.29 8.36 -37.01
CA THR A 45 7.72 7.42 -38.04
C THR A 45 8.18 6.09 -37.44
N VAL A 46 8.98 6.13 -36.38
CA VAL A 46 9.46 4.93 -35.66
C VAL A 46 8.30 4.16 -35.04
N LEU A 47 7.38 4.85 -34.34
CA LEU A 47 6.25 4.19 -33.68
C LEU A 47 5.21 3.64 -34.65
N SER A 48 5.00 4.29 -35.81
CA SER A 48 4.11 3.79 -36.85
C SER A 48 4.67 2.57 -37.60
N ALA A 49 5.99 2.44 -37.68
CA ALA A 49 6.65 1.34 -38.38
C ALA A 49 6.75 0.07 -37.51
N ALA A 50 6.73 0.22 -36.18
CA ALA A 50 6.79 -0.89 -35.24
C ALA A 50 5.41 -1.51 -35.00
N GLU A 51 5.33 -2.84 -34.98
CA GLU A 51 4.11 -3.55 -34.55
C GLU A 51 3.84 -3.28 -33.07
N VAL A 52 4.89 -3.41 -32.26
CA VAL A 52 4.91 -3.06 -30.84
C VAL A 52 6.21 -2.32 -30.51
N ALA A 53 6.10 -1.22 -29.78
CA ALA A 53 7.22 -0.45 -29.25
C ALA A 53 7.01 -0.14 -27.77
N VAL A 54 8.07 -0.22 -26.97
CA VAL A 54 8.07 0.25 -25.58
C VAL A 54 8.82 1.57 -25.54
N VAL A 55 8.19 2.61 -25.01
CA VAL A 55 8.80 3.94 -24.88
C VAL A 55 8.96 4.26 -23.40
N VAL A 56 10.19 4.55 -23.01
CA VAL A 56 10.54 4.98 -21.65
C VAL A 56 10.76 6.49 -21.66
N PHE A 57 10.03 7.22 -20.84
CA PHE A 57 10.16 8.67 -20.76
C PHE A 57 11.21 9.08 -19.74
N THR A 58 12.16 9.89 -20.17
CA THR A 58 13.26 10.38 -19.34
C THR A 58 13.12 11.86 -19.02
N ALA A 59 13.80 12.31 -17.97
CA ALA A 59 13.90 13.73 -17.64
C ALA A 59 14.53 14.54 -18.80
N PRO A 60 14.07 15.78 -19.03
CA PRO A 60 14.64 16.67 -20.04
C PRO A 60 16.15 16.93 -19.84
N GLN A 61 16.88 17.13 -20.93
CA GLN A 61 18.33 17.32 -20.92
C GLN A 61 18.88 18.47 -20.03
N PRO A 62 18.18 19.58 -19.69
CA PRO A 62 18.71 20.54 -18.72
C PRO A 62 18.64 20.07 -17.26
N THR A 63 17.83 19.05 -16.94
CA THR A 63 17.66 18.52 -15.56
C THR A 63 18.29 17.15 -15.36
N LYS A 64 18.75 16.48 -16.44
CA LYS A 64 19.44 15.19 -16.38
C LYS A 64 20.86 15.39 -15.83
N GLN A 65 21.05 15.21 -14.52
CA GLN A 65 22.38 15.18 -13.93
C GLN A 65 23.21 14.05 -14.58
N PRO A 66 24.47 14.29 -14.96
CA PRO A 66 25.34 13.23 -15.43
C PRO A 66 25.60 12.25 -14.26
N THR A 67 24.89 11.13 -14.23
CA THR A 67 25.09 10.08 -13.24
C THR A 67 26.25 9.18 -13.66
N VAL A 68 27.15 8.90 -12.73
CA VAL A 68 28.30 8.00 -12.94
C VAL A 68 27.84 6.54 -13.13
N CYS A 69 26.68 6.19 -12.57
CA CYS A 69 26.09 4.85 -12.65
C CYS A 69 24.73 4.90 -13.40
N PRO A 70 24.40 3.87 -14.19
CA PRO A 70 23.06 3.71 -14.77
C PRO A 70 21.99 3.66 -13.67
N THR A 71 20.86 4.33 -13.90
CA THR A 71 19.70 4.26 -13.01
C THR A 71 18.97 2.93 -13.14
N GLU A 72 18.06 2.61 -12.20
CA GLU A 72 17.17 1.44 -12.33
C GLU A 72 16.39 1.49 -13.64
N LEU A 73 15.93 2.67 -14.06
CA LEU A 73 15.19 2.88 -15.29
C LEU A 73 16.05 2.63 -16.54
N ASP A 74 17.32 3.08 -16.54
CA ASP A 74 18.25 2.83 -17.63
C ASP A 74 18.53 1.33 -17.79
N ASN A 75 18.80 0.65 -16.66
CA ASN A 75 19.01 -0.80 -16.64
C ASN A 75 17.77 -1.56 -17.13
N PHE A 76 16.58 -1.15 -16.65
CA PHE A 76 15.32 -1.72 -17.10
C PHE A 76 15.12 -1.58 -18.62
N ALA A 77 15.38 -0.39 -19.18
CA ALA A 77 15.21 -0.13 -20.60
C ALA A 77 16.14 -1.00 -21.44
N GLU A 78 17.43 -1.06 -21.09
CA GLU A 78 18.43 -1.80 -21.87
C GLU A 78 18.27 -3.32 -21.75
N VAL A 79 18.00 -3.86 -20.56
CA VAL A 79 17.71 -5.29 -20.37
C VAL A 79 16.43 -5.67 -21.12
N SER A 80 15.41 -4.82 -21.09
CA SER A 80 14.18 -5.05 -21.84
C SER A 80 14.44 -5.02 -23.34
N ALA A 81 15.25 -4.08 -23.84
CA ALA A 81 15.65 -4.02 -25.25
C ALA A 81 16.40 -5.29 -25.70
N GLN A 82 17.27 -5.83 -24.87
CA GLN A 82 18.00 -7.08 -25.12
C GLN A 82 17.06 -8.28 -25.27
N VAL A 83 16.07 -8.40 -24.40
CA VAL A 83 15.14 -9.55 -24.38
C VAL A 83 14.10 -9.45 -25.50
N LEU A 84 13.52 -8.26 -25.65
CA LEU A 84 12.38 -8.00 -26.53
C LEU A 84 12.75 -7.99 -28.02
N ARG A 85 14.03 -7.77 -28.34
CA ARG A 85 14.54 -7.88 -29.71
C ARG A 85 14.25 -9.23 -30.36
N LYS A 86 14.27 -10.33 -29.59
CA LYS A 86 13.93 -11.69 -30.08
C LYS A 86 12.47 -11.81 -30.55
N LYS A 87 11.61 -10.87 -30.14
CA LYS A 87 10.20 -10.80 -30.50
C LYS A 87 9.89 -9.65 -31.47
N ASN A 88 10.92 -9.02 -32.05
CA ASN A 88 10.80 -7.85 -32.93
C ASN A 88 10.08 -6.66 -32.26
N ILE A 89 10.22 -6.53 -30.94
CA ILE A 89 9.70 -5.40 -30.16
C ILE A 89 10.86 -4.46 -29.87
N ILE A 90 10.72 -3.21 -30.27
CA ILE A 90 11.73 -2.17 -30.02
C ILE A 90 11.49 -1.51 -28.67
N VAL A 91 12.57 -1.08 -28.03
CA VAL A 91 12.51 -0.26 -26.81
C VAL A 91 13.25 1.04 -27.11
N CYS A 92 12.57 2.16 -26.94
CA CYS A 92 13.16 3.48 -27.13
C CYS A 92 13.03 4.33 -25.87
N GLU A 93 13.85 5.36 -25.76
CA GLU A 93 13.69 6.46 -24.83
C GLU A 93 13.20 7.72 -25.54
N ALA A 94 12.42 8.53 -24.82
CA ALA A 94 11.96 9.84 -25.27
C ALA A 94 12.02 10.84 -24.11
N SER A 95 12.27 12.11 -24.39
CA SER A 95 12.16 13.15 -23.37
C SER A 95 10.70 13.46 -23.08
N ALA A 96 10.33 13.68 -21.81
CA ALA A 96 8.93 13.91 -21.41
C ALA A 96 8.31 15.19 -22.03
N ASP A 97 9.13 16.17 -22.41
CA ASP A 97 8.73 17.43 -23.07
C ASP A 97 8.41 17.28 -24.57
N LEU A 98 8.75 16.15 -25.16
CA LEU A 98 8.55 15.86 -26.57
C LEU A 98 7.07 15.73 -26.93
N LEU A 99 6.25 15.26 -25.99
CA LEU A 99 4.81 15.07 -26.19
C LEU A 99 3.97 16.30 -25.85
N THR A 100 4.45 17.19 -24.98
CA THR A 100 3.78 18.45 -24.64
C THR A 100 3.82 19.47 -25.78
N SER A 101 4.74 19.32 -26.72
CA SER A 101 5.01 20.30 -27.79
C SER A 101 4.38 19.97 -29.15
N GLN A 102 3.79 18.78 -29.35
CA GLN A 102 3.42 18.31 -30.70
C GLN A 102 1.94 17.99 -31.01
N GLN A 103 0.99 17.88 -30.07
CA GLN A 103 -0.37 17.40 -30.43
C GLN A 103 -1.54 18.07 -29.69
N THR A 104 -2.62 18.30 -30.44
CA THR A 104 -3.88 19.02 -30.11
C THR A 104 -4.98 18.14 -29.48
N ALA A 105 -4.66 16.90 -29.09
CA ALA A 105 -5.60 15.97 -28.44
C ALA A 105 -5.25 15.81 -26.95
N PRO A 106 -6.18 15.42 -26.06
CA PRO A 106 -5.91 15.24 -24.64
C PRO A 106 -5.07 13.98 -24.42
N VAL A 107 -3.77 14.06 -24.69
CA VAL A 107 -2.80 13.03 -24.30
C VAL A 107 -2.59 13.18 -22.78
N PRO A 108 -2.65 12.09 -22.00
CA PRO A 108 -2.33 12.13 -20.59
C PRO A 108 -0.93 12.73 -20.39
N GLN A 109 -0.81 13.67 -19.45
CA GLN A 109 0.45 14.31 -19.10
C GLN A 109 1.50 13.23 -18.79
N VAL A 110 2.57 13.21 -19.57
CA VAL A 110 3.66 12.23 -19.42
C VAL A 110 4.74 12.83 -18.55
N ASN A 111 5.17 12.07 -17.54
CA ASN A 111 6.19 12.45 -16.59
C ASN A 111 7.49 11.66 -16.83
N ALA A 112 8.60 12.20 -16.34
CA ALA A 112 9.85 11.47 -16.29
C ALA A 112 9.68 10.20 -15.46
N GLY A 113 10.10 9.07 -16.02
CA GLY A 113 9.87 7.75 -15.44
C GLY A 113 8.68 7.02 -16.04
N ASP A 114 7.77 7.64 -16.79
CA ASP A 114 6.64 6.91 -17.38
C ASP A 114 7.07 5.92 -18.46
N VAL A 115 6.31 4.84 -18.62
CA VAL A 115 6.54 3.84 -19.67
C VAL A 115 5.25 3.60 -20.41
N TYR A 116 5.33 3.63 -21.73
CA TYR A 116 4.20 3.38 -22.62
C TYR A 116 4.53 2.22 -23.56
N ILE A 117 3.50 1.42 -23.84
CA ILE A 117 3.55 0.35 -24.83
C ILE A 117 2.66 0.78 -25.99
N TYR A 118 3.28 1.02 -27.14
CA TYR A 118 2.59 1.32 -28.38
C TYR A 118 2.35 0.01 -29.13
N LYS A 119 1.09 -0.27 -29.49
CA LYS A 119 0.72 -1.36 -30.38
C LYS A 119 -0.09 -0.80 -31.53
N LYS A 120 0.37 -0.95 -32.77
CA LYS A 120 -0.27 -0.38 -33.97
C LYS A 120 -0.60 1.12 -33.82
N GLY A 121 0.31 1.89 -33.23
CA GLY A 121 0.14 3.33 -32.97
C GLY A 121 -0.67 3.71 -31.74
N GLN A 122 -1.37 2.76 -31.09
CA GLN A 122 -2.11 3.03 -29.85
C GLN A 122 -1.19 2.86 -28.64
N GLY A 123 -0.99 3.94 -27.88
CA GLY A 123 -0.19 3.94 -26.66
C GLY A 123 -1.00 3.53 -25.43
N VAL A 124 -0.49 2.55 -24.67
CA VAL A 124 -1.05 2.07 -23.41
C VAL A 124 -0.04 2.34 -22.30
N PRO A 125 -0.41 3.02 -21.20
CA PRO A 125 0.51 3.24 -20.09
C PRO A 125 0.83 1.91 -19.37
N TYR A 126 2.09 1.72 -19.01
CA TYR A 126 2.57 0.59 -18.24
C TYR A 126 2.93 1.04 -16.82
N TYR A 127 2.08 0.68 -15.87
CA TYR A 127 2.23 1.00 -14.46
C TYR A 127 2.93 -0.11 -13.66
N GLY A 128 3.51 -1.10 -14.32
CA GLY A 128 4.13 -2.23 -13.64
C GLY A 128 5.54 -1.96 -13.14
N ARG A 129 6.08 -2.94 -12.42
CA ARG A 129 7.47 -2.96 -11.95
C ARG A 129 8.45 -2.73 -13.09
N ARG A 130 9.55 -2.05 -12.80
CA ARG A 130 10.64 -1.83 -13.78
C ARG A 130 11.54 -3.05 -13.88
N SER A 131 10.92 -4.19 -14.17
CA SER A 131 11.60 -5.47 -14.43
C SER A 131 11.12 -6.06 -15.76
N THR A 132 12.05 -6.64 -16.51
CA THR A 132 11.72 -7.25 -17.81
C THR A 132 10.71 -8.41 -17.70
N PRO A 133 10.72 -9.28 -16.68
CA PRO A 133 9.68 -10.30 -16.51
C PRO A 133 8.27 -9.71 -16.35
N ALA A 134 8.11 -8.67 -15.53
CA ALA A 134 6.81 -8.02 -15.32
C ALA A 134 6.32 -7.31 -16.60
N LEU A 135 7.24 -6.68 -17.35
CA LEU A 135 6.94 -6.07 -18.65
C LEU A 135 6.52 -7.13 -19.68
N LEU A 136 7.25 -8.24 -19.79
CA LEU A 136 6.95 -9.31 -20.73
C LEU A 136 5.59 -9.95 -20.44
N SER A 137 5.29 -10.22 -19.17
CA SER A 137 3.98 -10.71 -18.73
C SER A 137 2.85 -9.73 -19.11
N PHE A 138 3.08 -8.42 -18.98
CA PHE A 138 2.12 -7.41 -19.42
C PHE A 138 1.98 -7.33 -20.94
N LEU A 139 3.08 -7.44 -21.70
CA LEU A 139 3.06 -7.49 -23.16
C LEU A 139 2.25 -8.68 -23.69
N PHE A 140 2.26 -9.83 -23.00
CA PHE A 140 1.37 -10.94 -23.35
C PHE A 140 -0.11 -10.59 -23.18
N LYS A 141 -0.47 -9.76 -22.19
CA LYS A 141 -1.83 -9.24 -22.04
C LYS A 141 -2.19 -8.27 -23.17
N VAL A 142 -1.28 -7.35 -23.49
CA VAL A 142 -1.44 -6.40 -24.61
C VAL A 142 -1.60 -7.12 -25.96
N ASN A 143 -0.91 -8.25 -26.15
CA ASN A 143 -0.99 -9.09 -27.35
C ASN A 143 -2.11 -10.12 -27.34
N GLY A 144 -2.80 -10.30 -26.20
CA GLY A 144 -3.87 -11.27 -26.03
C GLY A 144 -5.15 -10.93 -26.78
N THR A 145 -6.16 -11.79 -26.60
CA THR A 145 -7.51 -11.59 -27.12
C THR A 145 -8.14 -10.34 -26.50
N GLN A 146 -8.62 -9.43 -27.35
CA GLN A 146 -9.26 -8.19 -26.90
C GLN A 146 -10.65 -8.47 -26.32
N VAL A 147 -11.41 -9.38 -26.94
CA VAL A 147 -12.74 -9.82 -26.48
C VAL A 147 -12.74 -11.34 -26.31
N ASN A 148 -13.17 -11.81 -25.14
CA ASN A 148 -13.24 -13.23 -24.82
C ASN A 148 -14.68 -13.75 -24.96
N VAL A 149 -14.89 -14.78 -25.77
CA VAL A 149 -16.22 -15.35 -25.98
C VAL A 149 -16.56 -16.32 -24.85
N ILE A 150 -17.74 -16.16 -24.26
CA ILE A 150 -18.30 -17.08 -23.27
C ILE A 150 -19.30 -17.97 -24.01
N THR A 151 -18.96 -19.26 -24.13
CA THR A 151 -19.78 -20.26 -24.84
C THR A 151 -20.48 -21.23 -23.88
N GLY A 152 -19.97 -21.37 -22.65
CA GLY A 152 -20.54 -22.31 -21.70
C GLY A 152 -20.05 -22.14 -20.26
N LYS A 153 -20.29 -23.19 -19.46
CA LYS A 153 -20.03 -23.18 -18.02
C LYS A 153 -18.56 -23.00 -17.66
N ILE A 154 -17.64 -23.60 -18.42
CA ILE A 154 -16.20 -23.50 -18.18
C ILE A 154 -15.74 -22.05 -18.35
N ASP A 155 -16.12 -21.42 -19.47
CA ASP A 155 -15.80 -20.02 -19.75
C ASP A 155 -16.41 -19.10 -18.69
N LYS A 156 -17.63 -19.39 -18.24
CA LYS A 156 -18.27 -18.63 -17.16
C LYS A 156 -17.48 -18.76 -15.84
N ILE A 157 -16.98 -19.94 -15.49
CA ILE A 157 -16.15 -20.12 -14.29
C ILE A 157 -14.86 -19.29 -14.41
N ALA A 158 -14.21 -19.32 -15.57
CA ALA A 158 -13.03 -18.49 -15.83
C ALA A 158 -13.36 -16.99 -15.75
N PHE A 159 -14.47 -16.58 -16.36
CA PHE A 159 -15.00 -15.22 -16.27
C PHE A 159 -15.24 -14.80 -14.83
N ASP A 160 -15.92 -15.62 -14.01
CA ASP A 160 -16.22 -15.32 -12.61
C ASP A 160 -14.93 -15.21 -11.77
N ALA A 161 -13.89 -16.00 -12.09
CA ALA A 161 -12.60 -16.01 -11.39
C ALA A 161 -11.70 -14.80 -11.71
N VAL A 162 -11.96 -14.09 -12.83
CA VAL A 162 -11.19 -12.89 -13.20
C VAL A 162 -11.37 -11.82 -12.13
N GLN A 163 -10.25 -11.46 -11.52
CA GLN A 163 -10.09 -10.35 -10.59
C GLN A 163 -9.90 -9.06 -11.40
N GLY A 164 -10.56 -7.97 -10.99
CA GLY A 164 -10.51 -6.69 -11.71
C GLY A 164 -11.85 -6.32 -12.36
N THR A 165 -11.89 -5.10 -12.89
CA THR A 165 -13.05 -4.61 -13.64
C THR A 165 -13.14 -5.33 -14.98
N LYS A 166 -14.32 -5.85 -15.29
CA LYS A 166 -14.60 -6.57 -16.54
C LYS A 166 -15.94 -6.17 -17.12
N ILE A 167 -16.07 -6.27 -18.43
CA ILE A 167 -17.26 -5.89 -19.17
C ILE A 167 -17.75 -7.10 -19.95
N VAL A 168 -19.06 -7.30 -19.97
CA VAL A 168 -19.69 -8.39 -20.71
C VAL A 168 -20.90 -7.87 -21.48
N GLY A 169 -21.00 -8.25 -22.75
CA GLY A 169 -22.14 -7.89 -23.60
C GLY A 169 -22.81 -9.09 -24.25
N PHE A 170 -24.08 -8.94 -24.62
CA PHE A 170 -24.84 -9.93 -25.39
C PHE A 170 -25.11 -9.38 -26.79
N PHE A 171 -24.51 -9.99 -27.81
CA PHE A 171 -24.62 -9.53 -29.19
C PHE A 171 -24.94 -10.67 -30.15
N MET A 172 -25.27 -10.32 -31.39
CA MET A 172 -25.24 -11.25 -32.51
C MET A 172 -23.94 -11.01 -33.29
N GLN A 173 -23.34 -12.06 -33.86
CA GLN A 173 -22.10 -11.92 -34.62
C GLN A 173 -22.30 -11.04 -35.85
N GLY A 174 -21.34 -10.14 -36.11
CA GLY A 174 -21.31 -9.28 -37.29
C GLY A 174 -22.27 -8.09 -37.27
N THR A 175 -22.94 -7.80 -36.14
CA THR A 175 -23.77 -6.59 -36.02
C THR A 175 -22.92 -5.34 -35.79
N ALA A 176 -23.47 -4.17 -36.17
CA ALA A 176 -22.81 -2.88 -35.94
C ALA A 176 -22.50 -2.65 -34.45
N ASP A 177 -23.42 -3.04 -33.57
CA ASP A 177 -23.24 -2.89 -32.11
C ASP A 177 -22.10 -3.77 -31.58
N TYR A 178 -21.92 -4.97 -32.13
CA TYR A 178 -20.79 -5.83 -31.77
C TYR A 178 -19.47 -5.25 -32.27
N ASN A 179 -19.44 -4.70 -33.49
CA ASN A 179 -18.23 -4.05 -34.02
C ASN A 179 -17.84 -2.83 -33.17
N ALA A 180 -18.82 -2.05 -32.70
CA ALA A 180 -18.58 -0.94 -31.77
C ALA A 180 -18.03 -1.43 -30.41
N PHE A 181 -18.50 -2.57 -29.92
CA PHE A 181 -17.98 -3.22 -28.72
C PHE A 181 -16.53 -3.71 -28.89
N GLU A 182 -16.19 -4.29 -30.05
CA GLU A 182 -14.80 -4.68 -30.38
C GLU A 182 -13.88 -3.46 -30.51
N GLU A 183 -14.36 -2.36 -31.10
CA GLU A 183 -13.60 -1.11 -31.19
C GLU A 183 -13.28 -0.54 -29.79
N ALA A 184 -14.27 -0.50 -28.90
CA ALA A 184 -14.05 -0.08 -27.51
C ALA A 184 -13.09 -1.02 -26.78
N ALA A 185 -13.20 -2.33 -27.00
CA ALA A 185 -12.28 -3.32 -26.42
C ALA A 185 -10.84 -3.10 -26.87
N ALA A 186 -10.62 -2.77 -28.15
CA ALA A 186 -9.29 -2.46 -28.66
C ALA A 186 -8.68 -1.24 -27.97
N LYS A 187 -9.49 -0.20 -27.70
CA LYS A 187 -9.05 1.03 -27.05
C LYS A 187 -8.73 0.87 -25.55
N LEU A 188 -9.50 0.02 -24.86
CA LEU A 188 -9.42 -0.15 -23.41
C LEU A 188 -8.58 -1.36 -22.96
N SER A 189 -8.16 -2.22 -23.89
CA SER A 189 -7.28 -3.36 -23.62
C SER A 189 -5.85 -2.89 -23.30
N PRO A 190 -5.15 -3.54 -22.34
CA PRO A 190 -5.59 -4.63 -21.48
C PRO A 190 -6.11 -4.15 -20.11
N SER A 191 -6.30 -2.84 -19.92
CA SER A 191 -6.71 -2.24 -18.65
C SER A 191 -8.09 -2.73 -18.17
N VAL A 192 -8.98 -3.05 -19.11
CA VAL A 192 -10.28 -3.67 -18.84
C VAL A 192 -10.45 -4.91 -19.70
N ALA A 193 -10.93 -6.01 -19.09
CA ALA A 193 -11.18 -7.25 -19.81
C ALA A 193 -12.60 -7.27 -20.41
N PHE A 194 -12.70 -7.54 -21.72
CA PHE A 194 -13.97 -7.61 -22.43
C PHE A 194 -14.39 -9.06 -22.69
N TYR A 195 -15.69 -9.30 -22.54
CA TYR A 195 -16.33 -10.58 -22.74
C TYR A 195 -17.60 -10.44 -23.58
N VAL A 196 -17.94 -11.47 -24.33
CA VAL A 196 -19.17 -11.50 -25.13
C VAL A 196 -19.85 -12.86 -25.03
N ALA A 197 -21.18 -12.84 -24.95
CA ALA A 197 -22.01 -14.02 -25.21
C ALA A 197 -22.75 -13.80 -26.53
N PHE A 198 -22.83 -14.84 -27.36
CA PHE A 198 -23.66 -14.84 -28.58
C PHE A 198 -24.91 -15.71 -28.42
N ASP A 199 -24.92 -16.61 -27.42
CA ASP A 199 -26.04 -17.49 -27.12
C ASP A 199 -26.93 -16.90 -26.02
N ARG A 200 -28.25 -16.93 -26.23
CA ARG A 200 -29.24 -16.39 -25.29
C ARG A 200 -29.26 -17.11 -23.94
N VAL A 201 -29.04 -18.44 -23.94
CA VAL A 201 -29.00 -19.23 -22.70
C VAL A 201 -27.78 -18.83 -21.89
N VAL A 202 -26.62 -18.65 -22.53
CA VAL A 202 -25.41 -18.16 -21.86
C VAL A 202 -25.60 -16.73 -21.35
N ALA A 203 -26.12 -15.83 -22.17
CA ALA A 203 -26.41 -14.43 -21.79
C ALA A 203 -27.29 -14.33 -20.54
N LYS A 204 -28.33 -15.18 -20.43
CA LYS A 204 -29.20 -15.24 -19.26
C LYS A 204 -28.43 -15.58 -17.97
N HIS A 205 -27.44 -16.46 -18.03
CA HIS A 205 -26.59 -16.79 -16.86
C HIS A 205 -25.63 -15.66 -16.48
N LEU A 206 -25.41 -14.69 -17.38
CA LEU A 206 -24.64 -13.48 -17.17
C LEU A 206 -25.53 -12.28 -16.78
N LYS A 207 -26.83 -12.52 -16.56
CA LYS A 207 -27.85 -11.49 -16.28
C LYS A 207 -28.10 -10.52 -17.44
N LEU A 208 -27.78 -10.94 -18.67
CA LEU A 208 -28.07 -10.20 -19.90
C LEU A 208 -29.34 -10.77 -20.54
N GLU A 209 -30.35 -9.92 -20.74
CA GLU A 209 -31.68 -10.33 -21.23
C GLU A 209 -31.89 -9.99 -22.71
N THR A 210 -31.40 -8.83 -23.15
CA THR A 210 -31.62 -8.30 -24.50
C THR A 210 -30.32 -8.16 -25.28
N VAL A 211 -30.43 -8.34 -26.61
CA VAL A 211 -29.30 -8.10 -27.53
C VAL A 211 -28.90 -6.63 -27.46
N GLY A 212 -27.60 -6.35 -27.50
CA GLY A 212 -27.03 -5.01 -27.33
C GLY A 212 -26.77 -4.62 -25.87
N GLN A 213 -27.28 -5.38 -24.91
CA GLN A 213 -27.08 -5.08 -23.49
C GLN A 213 -25.62 -5.32 -23.10
N ILE A 214 -25.03 -4.34 -22.40
CA ILE A 214 -23.67 -4.37 -21.88
C ILE A 214 -23.72 -4.15 -20.37
N HIS A 215 -23.02 -4.99 -19.61
CA HIS A 215 -22.84 -4.84 -18.17
C HIS A 215 -21.36 -4.66 -17.82
N LEU A 216 -21.08 -3.77 -16.88
CA LEU A 216 -19.78 -3.63 -16.23
C LEU A 216 -19.84 -4.29 -14.85
N ILE A 217 -18.81 -5.05 -14.51
CA ILE A 217 -18.67 -5.73 -13.23
C ILE A 217 -17.39 -5.23 -12.59
N LYS A 218 -17.53 -4.53 -11.45
CA LYS A 218 -16.38 -4.11 -10.63
C LYS A 218 -15.97 -5.24 -9.67
N PRO A 219 -14.70 -5.25 -9.23
CA PRO A 219 -14.25 -6.16 -8.18
C PRO A 219 -15.14 -6.06 -6.95
N LEU A 220 -15.50 -7.21 -6.38
CA LEU A 220 -16.25 -7.31 -5.12
C LEU A 220 -17.68 -6.76 -5.15
N GLU A 221 -18.19 -6.29 -6.28
CA GLU A 221 -19.59 -5.90 -6.41
C GLU A 221 -20.46 -7.10 -6.83
N LYS A 222 -21.63 -7.24 -6.19
CA LYS A 222 -22.55 -8.37 -6.44
C LYS A 222 -23.45 -8.15 -7.65
N THR A 223 -23.72 -6.88 -7.96
CA THR A 223 -24.67 -6.45 -8.98
C THR A 223 -23.92 -5.84 -10.15
N PRO A 224 -24.05 -6.40 -11.36
CA PRO A 224 -23.51 -5.77 -12.55
C PRO A 224 -24.17 -4.40 -12.78
N ILE A 225 -23.39 -3.45 -13.27
CA ILE A 225 -23.83 -2.10 -13.61
C ILE A 225 -24.20 -2.11 -15.10
N PRO A 226 -25.47 -1.89 -15.47
CA PRO A 226 -25.86 -1.85 -16.88
C PRO A 226 -25.34 -0.56 -17.55
N CYS A 227 -24.87 -0.70 -18.79
CA CYS A 227 -24.58 0.46 -19.63
C CYS A 227 -25.89 1.24 -19.86
N PRO A 228 -25.91 2.57 -19.65
CA PRO A 228 -27.13 3.36 -19.77
C PRO A 228 -27.62 3.46 -21.21
N GLN A 229 -26.72 3.31 -22.19
CA GLN A 229 -27.01 3.44 -23.61
C GLN A 229 -27.12 2.08 -24.29
N ASN A 230 -28.16 1.86 -25.09
CA ASN A 230 -28.34 0.66 -25.90
C ASN A 230 -29.18 0.99 -27.17
N PRO A 231 -28.65 0.84 -28.40
CA PRO A 231 -27.29 0.40 -28.72
C PRO A 231 -26.25 1.45 -28.33
N ALA A 232 -25.09 0.99 -27.85
CA ALA A 232 -23.97 1.84 -27.45
C ALA A 232 -22.92 1.92 -28.57
N SER A 233 -22.45 3.13 -28.88
CA SER A 233 -21.26 3.33 -29.71
C SER A 233 -19.98 3.03 -28.93
N ALA A 234 -18.84 2.92 -29.63
CA ALA A 234 -17.54 2.73 -28.97
C ALA A 234 -17.25 3.86 -27.97
N ALA A 235 -17.57 5.11 -28.33
CA ALA A 235 -17.41 6.28 -27.46
C ALA A 235 -18.31 6.23 -26.22
N ASP A 236 -19.55 5.75 -26.36
CA ASP A 236 -20.46 5.57 -25.22
C ASP A 236 -19.91 4.53 -24.23
N ILE A 237 -19.35 3.44 -24.75
CA ILE A 237 -18.71 2.40 -23.93
C ILE A 237 -17.48 2.99 -23.23
N GLU A 238 -16.60 3.69 -23.95
CA GLU A 238 -15.43 4.34 -23.36
C GLU A 238 -15.80 5.32 -22.24
N ALA A 239 -16.81 6.16 -22.46
CA ALA A 239 -17.32 7.10 -21.45
C ALA A 239 -17.94 6.36 -20.26
N PHE A 240 -18.71 5.30 -20.51
CA PHE A 240 -19.29 4.46 -19.46
C PHE A 240 -18.19 3.85 -18.57
N VAL A 241 -17.17 3.23 -19.17
CA VAL A 241 -16.02 2.69 -18.42
C VAL A 241 -15.29 3.78 -17.66
N GLY A 242 -15.07 4.93 -18.31
CA GLY A 242 -14.44 6.10 -17.70
C GLY A 242 -15.16 6.61 -16.46
N SER A 243 -16.49 6.62 -16.48
CA SER A 243 -17.33 7.03 -15.35
C SER A 243 -17.29 6.05 -14.16
N GLN A 244 -16.86 4.81 -14.40
CA GLN A 244 -16.85 3.73 -13.42
C GLN A 244 -15.45 3.43 -12.88
N LYS A 245 -14.50 4.37 -13.00
CA LYS A 245 -13.13 4.22 -12.48
C LYS A 245 -13.09 4.29 -10.95
N GLY A 246 -12.08 3.64 -10.36
CA GLY A 246 -11.82 3.62 -8.92
C GLY A 246 -12.54 2.50 -8.18
N ALA A 247 -11.82 1.41 -7.87
CA ALA A 247 -12.29 0.43 -6.90
C ALA A 247 -12.11 0.98 -5.47
N ILE A 248 -12.97 0.58 -4.53
CA ILE A 248 -12.76 0.89 -3.10
C ILE A 248 -11.56 0.11 -2.57
N LEU A 249 -11.38 -1.13 -3.03
CA LEU A 249 -10.25 -1.99 -2.68
C LEU A 249 -9.47 -2.39 -3.93
N THR A 250 -8.21 -2.00 -3.98
CA THR A 250 -7.27 -2.35 -5.04
C THR A 250 -6.15 -3.22 -4.48
N LYS A 251 -5.96 -4.41 -5.04
CA LYS A 251 -4.82 -5.28 -4.71
C LYS A 251 -3.62 -4.92 -5.57
N MET A 252 -2.50 -4.58 -4.94
CA MET A 252 -1.25 -4.34 -5.64
C MET A 252 -0.69 -5.64 -6.23
N ASN A 253 -0.13 -5.54 -7.42
CA ASN A 253 0.50 -6.62 -8.16
C ASN A 253 1.65 -6.08 -9.02
N GLU A 254 2.32 -6.96 -9.76
CA GLU A 254 3.51 -6.57 -10.53
C GLU A 254 3.25 -5.60 -11.70
N HIS A 255 1.98 -5.34 -12.04
CA HIS A 255 1.58 -4.53 -13.19
C HIS A 255 0.96 -3.17 -12.83
N ASN A 256 0.76 -2.87 -11.55
CA ASN A 256 0.12 -1.61 -11.12
C ASN A 256 0.89 -0.84 -10.04
N LEU A 257 2.16 -1.17 -9.78
CA LEU A 257 3.00 -0.50 -8.78
C LEU A 257 3.04 1.04 -8.92
N TYR A 258 3.04 1.56 -10.14
CA TYR A 258 3.07 2.99 -10.46
C TYR A 258 1.71 3.52 -10.94
N ASP A 259 0.61 2.81 -10.66
CA ASP A 259 -0.72 3.27 -11.07
C ASP A 259 -1.10 4.48 -10.21
N PRO A 260 -1.37 5.66 -10.81
CA PRO A 260 -1.72 6.87 -10.06
C PRO A 260 -3.01 6.68 -9.23
N GLN A 261 -3.88 5.73 -9.56
CA GLN A 261 -5.08 5.42 -8.76
C GLN A 261 -4.75 4.83 -7.38
N LEU A 262 -3.55 4.28 -7.16
CA LEU A 262 -3.16 3.78 -5.84
C LEU A 262 -3.01 4.90 -4.81
N LEU A 263 -2.66 6.11 -5.26
CA LEU A 263 -2.42 7.28 -4.41
C LEU A 263 -3.33 8.45 -4.83
N ASP A 264 -4.57 8.16 -5.23
CA ASP A 264 -5.55 9.16 -5.65
C ASP A 264 -5.74 10.23 -4.56
N PRO A 265 -5.33 11.49 -4.79
CA PRO A 265 -5.38 12.54 -3.78
C PRO A 265 -6.80 13.00 -3.44
N SER A 266 -7.80 12.62 -4.24
CA SER A 266 -9.21 12.90 -3.97
C SER A 266 -9.83 11.94 -2.95
N ARG A 267 -9.13 10.85 -2.62
CA ARG A 267 -9.60 9.80 -1.71
C ARG A 267 -8.64 9.64 -0.53
N THR A 268 -9.17 9.13 0.57
CA THR A 268 -8.37 8.81 1.77
C THR A 268 -7.69 7.47 1.57
N LEU A 269 -6.36 7.47 1.57
CA LEU A 269 -5.55 6.26 1.44
C LEU A 269 -5.62 5.42 2.71
N VAL A 270 -6.07 4.18 2.56
CA VAL A 270 -6.03 3.15 3.60
C VAL A 270 -5.11 2.03 3.14
N LEU A 271 -4.04 1.78 3.89
CA LEU A 271 -3.12 0.68 3.64
C LEU A 271 -3.59 -0.57 4.38
N ALA A 272 -3.65 -1.68 3.67
CA ALA A 272 -3.91 -3.01 4.21
C ALA A 272 -2.74 -3.93 3.82
N ILE A 273 -1.89 -4.28 4.77
CA ILE A 273 -0.70 -5.12 4.54
C ILE A 273 -0.96 -6.46 5.20
N GLY A 274 -0.92 -7.55 4.45
CA GLY A 274 -1.18 -8.87 5.00
C GLY A 274 -0.79 -9.99 4.06
N GLU A 275 -0.48 -11.14 4.65
CA GLU A 275 -0.08 -12.35 3.92
C GLU A 275 -1.26 -13.31 3.79
N GLU A 276 -1.85 -13.44 2.59
CA GLU A 276 -2.98 -14.35 2.38
C GLU A 276 -2.64 -15.82 2.62
N ALA A 277 -1.35 -16.18 2.48
CA ALA A 277 -0.86 -17.53 2.77
C ALA A 277 -0.84 -17.87 4.27
N SER A 278 -0.85 -16.86 5.15
CA SER A 278 -0.95 -17.05 6.59
C SER A 278 -2.41 -17.24 7.02
N SER A 279 -2.64 -18.00 8.10
CA SER A 279 -4.01 -18.21 8.62
C SER A 279 -4.68 -16.89 8.99
N PHE A 280 -3.96 -16.02 9.70
CA PHE A 280 -4.50 -14.74 10.14
C PHE A 280 -4.61 -13.72 9.00
N GLY A 281 -3.61 -13.62 8.12
CA GLY A 281 -3.67 -12.71 6.97
C GLY A 281 -4.72 -13.10 5.95
N GLY A 282 -4.89 -14.39 5.66
CA GLY A 282 -5.99 -14.89 4.81
C GLY A 282 -7.38 -14.61 5.41
N TYR A 283 -7.54 -14.80 6.73
CA TYR A 283 -8.76 -14.42 7.44
C TYR A 283 -9.00 -12.90 7.40
N PHE A 284 -7.96 -12.10 7.59
CA PHE A 284 -8.05 -10.65 7.55
C PHE A 284 -8.43 -10.13 6.16
N TYR A 285 -7.83 -10.67 5.10
CA TYR A 285 -8.25 -10.38 3.72
C TYR A 285 -9.72 -10.74 3.46
N HIS A 286 -10.18 -11.88 4.00
CA HIS A 286 -11.59 -12.25 3.95
C HIS A 286 -12.48 -11.20 4.62
N LEU A 287 -12.12 -10.70 5.80
CA LEU A 287 -12.87 -9.66 6.50
C LEU A 287 -12.92 -8.35 5.71
N VAL A 288 -11.78 -7.85 5.21
CA VAL A 288 -11.70 -6.60 4.44
C VAL A 288 -12.53 -6.71 3.16
N THR A 289 -12.42 -7.82 2.41
CA THR A 289 -13.22 -8.02 1.19
C THR A 289 -14.71 -8.16 1.49
N LYS A 290 -15.10 -8.79 2.60
CA LYS A 290 -16.49 -8.89 3.07
C LYS A 290 -17.04 -7.52 3.51
N LEU A 291 -16.24 -6.70 4.17
CA LEU A 291 -16.59 -5.33 4.55
C LEU A 291 -16.90 -4.47 3.34
N VAL A 292 -16.04 -4.50 2.31
CA VAL A 292 -16.24 -3.76 1.06
C VAL A 292 -17.50 -4.25 0.33
N ARG A 293 -17.73 -5.57 0.25
CA ARG A 293 -18.94 -6.18 -0.32
C ARG A 293 -20.24 -5.77 0.40
N ASN A 294 -20.17 -5.53 1.70
CA ASN A 294 -21.33 -5.12 2.50
C ASN A 294 -21.64 -3.63 2.33
N ASN A 295 -20.67 -2.83 1.85
CA ASN A 295 -20.77 -1.39 1.71
C ASN A 295 -20.81 -0.89 0.26
N THR A 296 -21.10 -1.75 -0.73
CA THR A 296 -21.14 -1.36 -2.16
C THR A 296 -22.10 -0.20 -2.45
N ASN A 297 -23.19 -0.06 -1.70
CA ASN A 297 -24.18 1.02 -1.88
C ASN A 297 -23.94 2.22 -0.93
N ASN A 298 -22.83 2.22 -0.18
CA ASN A 298 -22.52 3.25 0.80
C ASN A 298 -21.60 4.30 0.16
N THR A 299 -22.16 5.47 -0.18
CA THR A 299 -21.43 6.57 -0.83
C THR A 299 -20.28 7.11 0.03
N GLU A 300 -20.32 6.95 1.35
CA GLU A 300 -19.21 7.36 2.22
C GLU A 300 -17.96 6.48 2.01
N PHE A 301 -18.14 5.20 1.67
CA PHE A 301 -17.03 4.30 1.37
C PHE A 301 -16.35 4.63 0.03
N GLU A 302 -17.02 5.35 -0.86
CA GLU A 302 -16.42 5.84 -2.10
C GLU A 302 -15.34 6.89 -1.86
N LYS A 303 -15.26 7.47 -0.65
CA LYS A 303 -14.17 8.38 -0.25
C LYS A 303 -12.88 7.65 0.10
N LEU A 304 -12.94 6.33 0.30
CA LEU A 304 -11.79 5.52 0.68
C LEU A 304 -11.09 4.95 -0.56
N ASN A 305 -9.77 4.82 -0.45
CA ASN A 305 -8.94 4.08 -1.37
C ASN A 305 -8.13 3.05 -0.57
N ILE A 306 -8.68 1.84 -0.43
CA ILE A 306 -8.03 0.75 0.30
C ILE A 306 -7.06 0.05 -0.66
N VAL A 307 -5.78 0.04 -0.29
CA VAL A 307 -4.71 -0.59 -1.07
C VAL A 307 -4.22 -1.82 -0.31
N TRP A 308 -4.46 -3.00 -0.88
CA TRP A 308 -3.95 -4.26 -0.34
C TRP A 308 -2.55 -4.55 -0.86
N ILE A 309 -1.60 -4.68 0.06
CA ILE A 309 -0.20 -5.01 -0.20
C ILE A 309 0.06 -6.42 0.31
N GLU A 310 0.49 -7.29 -0.61
CA GLU A 310 0.92 -8.65 -0.31
C GLU A 310 2.45 -8.68 -0.22
N PRO A 311 3.03 -8.87 0.98
CA PRO A 311 4.48 -8.90 1.16
C PRO A 311 5.18 -9.96 0.30
N GLN A 312 4.53 -11.08 0.00
CA GLN A 312 5.11 -12.09 -0.89
C GLN A 312 5.32 -11.58 -2.33
N ILE A 313 4.47 -10.65 -2.79
CA ILE A 313 4.67 -9.99 -4.08
C ILE A 313 5.75 -8.91 -3.93
N PHE A 314 5.74 -8.15 -2.83
CA PHE A 314 6.66 -7.04 -2.54
C PHE A 314 7.56 -7.32 -1.33
N PRO A 315 8.50 -8.28 -1.41
CA PRO A 315 9.24 -8.77 -0.24
C PRO A 315 10.14 -7.71 0.40
N THR A 316 10.54 -6.67 -0.35
CA THR A 316 11.28 -5.52 0.17
C THR A 316 10.56 -4.86 1.34
N ILE A 317 9.22 -4.96 1.42
CA ILE A 317 8.47 -4.40 2.55
C ILE A 317 8.90 -4.98 3.89
N HIS A 318 9.26 -6.27 3.95
CA HIS A 318 9.78 -6.89 5.17
C HIS A 318 11.10 -6.27 5.64
N LEU A 319 11.95 -5.89 4.69
CA LEU A 319 13.23 -5.24 4.98
C LEU A 319 13.04 -3.80 5.43
N MET A 320 11.95 -3.16 5.00
CA MET A 320 11.62 -1.78 5.32
C MET A 320 10.67 -1.65 6.52
N MET A 321 10.22 -2.74 7.15
CA MET A 321 9.24 -2.66 8.24
C MET A 321 9.71 -1.78 9.40
N SER A 322 10.98 -1.86 9.80
CA SER A 322 11.52 -0.99 10.87
C SER A 322 11.54 0.49 10.47
N GLU A 323 11.89 0.79 9.22
CA GLU A 323 11.84 2.17 8.71
C GLU A 323 10.39 2.66 8.61
N LEU A 324 9.46 1.82 8.16
CA LEU A 324 8.04 2.14 8.07
C LEU A 324 7.39 2.30 9.46
N GLU A 325 7.79 1.50 10.44
CA GLU A 325 7.41 1.67 11.84
C GLU A 325 7.90 3.02 12.36
N THR A 326 9.16 3.37 12.10
CA THR A 326 9.74 4.65 12.54
C THR A 326 9.17 5.86 11.80
N THR A 327 8.84 5.74 10.51
CA THR A 327 8.43 6.87 9.66
C THR A 327 6.92 7.07 9.58
N LEU A 328 6.15 5.99 9.70
CA LEU A 328 4.70 5.97 9.52
C LEU A 328 3.98 5.25 10.66
N GLY A 329 4.65 4.81 11.72
CA GLY A 329 4.02 4.12 12.84
C GLY A 329 3.35 2.80 12.43
N ILE A 330 3.77 2.18 11.31
CA ILE A 330 3.16 0.92 10.85
C ILE A 330 3.42 -0.17 11.90
N PRO A 331 2.39 -0.92 12.34
CA PRO A 331 2.59 -2.06 13.21
C PRO A 331 3.59 -3.05 12.62
N ASN A 332 4.61 -3.43 13.38
CA ASN A 332 5.60 -4.43 12.98
C ASN A 332 5.07 -5.88 12.93
N LYS A 333 3.80 -6.09 13.30
CA LYS A 333 3.09 -7.36 13.17
C LYS A 333 2.05 -7.27 12.08
N LEU A 334 2.06 -8.25 11.19
CA LEU A 334 1.06 -8.38 10.13
C LEU A 334 -0.14 -9.22 10.61
N PRO A 335 -1.36 -8.90 10.16
CA PRO A 335 -1.70 -7.83 9.21
C PRO A 335 -1.71 -6.45 9.86
N ALA A 336 -1.33 -5.45 9.06
CA ALA A 336 -1.41 -4.03 9.41
C ALA A 336 -2.52 -3.36 8.60
N PHE A 337 -3.34 -2.54 9.25
CA PHE A 337 -4.46 -1.85 8.60
C PHE A 337 -4.59 -0.43 9.15
N GLY A 338 -4.44 0.57 8.29
CA GLY A 338 -4.35 1.95 8.73
C GLY A 338 -4.52 2.96 7.62
N THR A 339 -4.76 4.21 8.00
CA THR A 339 -4.81 5.34 7.08
C THR A 339 -3.48 6.07 7.08
N VAL A 340 -3.07 6.60 5.93
CA VAL A 340 -1.85 7.42 5.78
C VAL A 340 -2.17 8.65 4.95
N ASN A 341 -1.88 9.83 5.49
CA ASN A 341 -1.89 11.08 4.73
C ASN A 341 -0.48 11.31 4.18
N ILE A 342 -0.31 11.15 2.87
CA ILE A 342 0.99 11.25 2.19
C ILE A 342 1.56 12.67 2.28
N THR A 343 0.70 13.69 2.36
CA THR A 343 1.13 15.10 2.41
C THR A 343 1.63 15.49 3.80
N SER A 344 0.91 15.11 4.85
CA SER A 344 1.31 15.42 6.24
C SER A 344 2.20 14.36 6.88
N MET A 345 2.39 13.21 6.22
CA MET A 345 3.04 12.01 6.76
C MET A 345 2.43 11.51 8.08
N GLN A 346 1.18 11.90 8.37
CA GLN A 346 0.44 11.41 9.53
C GLN A 346 -0.27 10.11 9.19
N SER A 347 -0.29 9.19 10.14
CA SER A 347 -0.91 7.88 9.99
C SER A 347 -1.72 7.50 11.22
N ALA A 348 -2.64 6.56 11.07
CA ALA A 348 -3.34 5.94 12.19
C ALA A 348 -3.64 4.48 11.87
N TRP A 349 -3.43 3.60 12.85
CA TRP A 349 -3.45 2.15 12.65
C TRP A 349 -4.42 1.45 13.60
N LEU A 350 -5.17 0.51 13.05
CA LEU A 350 -6.03 -0.37 13.84
C LEU A 350 -5.17 -1.37 14.61
N ASN A 351 -5.46 -1.56 15.90
CA ASN A 351 -4.90 -2.67 16.66
C ASN A 351 -5.56 -3.99 16.24
N THR A 352 -4.92 -4.71 15.31
CA THR A 352 -5.44 -5.97 14.76
C THR A 352 -5.43 -7.11 15.79
N ALA A 353 -4.73 -6.98 16.93
CA ALA A 353 -4.77 -7.96 18.02
C ALA A 353 -6.14 -8.00 18.74
N LEU A 354 -6.99 -6.99 18.54
CA LEU A 354 -8.35 -6.96 19.09
C LEU A 354 -9.32 -7.87 18.33
N LEU A 355 -8.92 -8.40 17.17
CA LEU A 355 -9.79 -9.25 16.34
C LEU A 355 -9.89 -10.65 16.93
N ASN A 356 -11.12 -11.13 17.08
CA ASN A 356 -11.39 -12.48 17.56
C ASN A 356 -11.20 -13.51 16.43
N THR A 357 -10.26 -14.44 16.57
CA THR A 357 -9.90 -15.43 15.54
C THR A 357 -10.51 -16.82 15.78
N THR A 358 -11.54 -16.94 16.63
CA THR A 358 -12.27 -18.22 16.84
C THR A 358 -13.02 -18.74 15.61
N SER A 359 -13.17 -17.91 14.57
CA SER A 359 -13.74 -18.27 13.26
C SER A 359 -15.21 -18.72 13.31
N ASP A 360 -15.99 -18.21 14.26
CA ASP A 360 -17.44 -18.36 14.32
C ASP A 360 -18.17 -17.12 13.74
N LYS A 361 -19.45 -17.28 13.35
CA LYS A 361 -20.21 -16.18 12.70
C LYS A 361 -20.32 -14.93 13.59
N THR A 362 -20.37 -15.10 14.91
CA THR A 362 -20.50 -14.00 15.86
C THR A 362 -19.19 -13.21 15.95
N SER A 363 -18.05 -13.92 15.96
CA SER A 363 -16.72 -13.31 15.89
C SER A 363 -16.52 -12.52 14.59
N ASP A 364 -16.99 -13.05 13.46
CA ASP A 364 -16.97 -12.36 12.17
C ASP A 364 -17.76 -11.04 12.18
N GLU A 365 -18.99 -11.07 12.71
CA GLU A 365 -19.84 -9.87 12.79
C GLU A 365 -19.25 -8.82 13.73
N ALA A 366 -18.68 -9.23 14.85
CA ALA A 366 -17.98 -8.35 15.78
C ALA A 366 -16.72 -7.73 15.15
N ASN A 367 -15.90 -8.54 14.47
CA ASN A 367 -14.70 -8.07 13.77
C ASN A 367 -15.04 -7.11 12.63
N LEU A 368 -16.07 -7.40 11.84
CA LEU A 368 -16.55 -6.50 10.80
C LEU A 368 -17.00 -5.15 11.38
N LYS A 369 -17.64 -5.16 12.56
CA LYS A 369 -18.01 -3.93 13.26
C LYS A 369 -16.79 -3.12 13.68
N ILE A 370 -15.74 -3.75 14.22
CA ILE A 370 -14.48 -3.07 14.57
C ILE A 370 -13.86 -2.39 13.33
N LEU A 371 -13.80 -3.10 12.19
CA LEU A 371 -13.27 -2.53 10.95
C LEU A 371 -14.15 -1.39 10.41
N GLN A 372 -15.46 -1.55 10.49
CA GLN A 372 -16.44 -0.54 10.09
C GLN A 372 -16.28 0.74 10.93
N ASP A 373 -16.22 0.61 12.25
CA ASP A 373 -16.08 1.72 13.19
C ASP A 373 -14.76 2.46 12.95
N PHE A 374 -13.66 1.72 12.74
CA PHE A 374 -12.36 2.30 12.36
C PHE A 374 -12.43 3.12 11.06
N LEU A 375 -12.97 2.54 9.98
CA LEU A 375 -13.09 3.24 8.70
C LEU A 375 -14.04 4.43 8.77
N SER A 376 -15.12 4.35 9.55
CA SER A 376 -16.00 5.48 9.81
C SER A 376 -15.27 6.60 10.57
N SER A 377 -14.39 6.27 11.52
CA SER A 377 -13.54 7.27 12.18
C SER A 377 -12.54 7.92 11.23
N VAL A 378 -11.98 7.16 10.29
CA VAL A 378 -11.11 7.68 9.20
C VAL A 378 -11.89 8.64 8.30
N ILE A 379 -13.05 8.24 7.79
CA ILE A 379 -13.89 9.09 6.92
C ILE A 379 -14.29 10.39 7.60
N ASN A 380 -14.61 10.33 8.90
CA ASN A 380 -15.04 11.48 9.69
C ASN A 380 -13.88 12.32 10.26
N ASN A 381 -12.62 11.97 9.96
CA ASN A 381 -11.43 12.63 10.50
C ASN A 381 -11.41 12.73 12.05
N THR A 382 -11.91 11.69 12.72
CA THR A 382 -11.96 11.61 14.20
C THR A 382 -10.85 10.74 14.77
N ILE A 383 -10.05 10.10 13.91
CA ILE A 383 -8.98 9.23 14.33
C ILE A 383 -7.78 10.04 14.83
N VAL A 384 -7.21 9.64 15.95
CA VAL A 384 -6.00 10.25 16.50
C VAL A 384 -4.79 9.67 15.75
N PRO A 385 -3.95 10.51 15.12
CA PRO A 385 -2.74 10.02 14.47
C PRO A 385 -1.76 9.40 15.46
N VAL A 386 -0.99 8.41 15.00
CA VAL A 386 0.18 7.93 15.72
C VAL A 386 1.17 9.08 15.85
N LYS A 387 1.66 9.30 17.06
CA LYS A 387 2.72 10.25 17.31
C LYS A 387 4.05 9.59 16.93
N ILE A 388 4.68 10.12 15.89
CA ILE A 388 5.90 9.57 15.29
C ILE A 388 7.09 10.45 15.72
N GLY A 389 8.08 9.83 16.36
CA GLY A 389 9.29 10.50 16.83
C GLY A 389 9.92 9.77 18.00
N SER A 390 11.13 10.16 18.41
CA SER A 390 11.70 9.69 19.67
C SER A 390 10.91 10.28 20.84
N GLN A 391 10.71 9.47 21.87
CA GLN A 391 10.10 9.94 23.11
C GLN A 391 10.87 11.15 23.67
N SER A 392 10.17 12.21 24.06
CA SER A 392 10.76 13.46 24.57
C SER A 392 9.89 14.12 25.63
N PHE A 393 10.51 14.89 26.52
CA PHE A 393 9.80 15.64 27.56
C PHE A 393 9.08 16.85 26.96
N VAL A 394 7.76 16.89 27.12
CA VAL A 394 6.93 18.11 26.94
C VAL A 394 6.97 18.95 28.20
N GLN A 395 6.92 18.30 29.37
CA GLN A 395 7.06 18.95 30.68
C GLN A 395 7.99 18.13 31.57
N MET A 396 8.89 18.82 32.26
CA MET A 396 9.86 18.22 33.17
C MET A 396 9.57 18.63 34.61
N PRO A 397 9.93 17.80 35.59
CA PRO A 397 9.70 18.15 36.99
C PRO A 397 10.62 19.30 37.41
N ALA A 398 10.06 20.21 38.18
CA ALA A 398 10.78 21.36 38.73
C ALA A 398 11.07 21.16 40.22
N SER A 399 12.19 21.71 40.69
CA SER A 399 12.53 21.74 42.11
C SER A 399 11.54 22.63 42.88
N GLN A 400 11.13 22.20 44.08
CA GLN A 400 10.10 22.87 44.87
C GLN A 400 10.51 22.94 46.35
N VAL A 401 10.12 24.04 47.00
CA VAL A 401 10.19 24.19 48.46
C VAL A 401 8.78 24.19 49.00
N VAL A 402 8.44 23.22 49.84
CA VAL A 402 7.06 22.97 50.26
C VAL A 402 6.96 22.78 51.77
N ALA A 403 5.80 23.13 52.34
CA ALA A 403 5.56 22.94 53.76
C ALA A 403 5.29 21.47 54.07
N GLU A 404 5.74 20.99 55.23
CA GLU A 404 5.42 19.64 55.68
C GLU A 404 3.89 19.44 55.78
N GLY A 405 3.40 18.33 55.24
CA GLY A 405 1.98 17.99 55.17
C GLY A 405 1.24 18.50 53.93
N SER A 406 1.85 19.28 53.03
CA SER A 406 1.22 19.68 51.77
C SER A 406 1.28 18.59 50.71
N ASP A 407 0.39 18.68 49.71
CA ASP A 407 0.43 17.83 48.52
C ASP A 407 1.32 18.46 47.45
N VAL A 408 2.07 17.64 46.70
CA VAL A 408 3.02 18.07 45.68
C VAL A 408 2.76 17.33 44.37
N LEU A 409 2.78 18.08 43.27
CA LEU A 409 2.77 17.54 41.92
C LEU A 409 4.14 17.75 41.27
N LEU A 410 4.73 16.66 40.78
CA LEU A 410 5.89 16.68 39.91
C LEU A 410 5.41 16.38 38.48
N GLU A 411 5.37 17.42 37.66
CA GLU A 411 4.99 17.32 36.24
C GLU A 411 6.01 16.45 35.49
N CYS A 412 5.51 15.49 34.73
CA CYS A 412 6.30 14.73 33.78
C CYS A 412 5.42 14.30 32.63
N VAL A 413 5.46 15.06 31.54
CA VAL A 413 4.64 14.81 30.35
C VAL A 413 5.56 14.51 29.18
N ILE A 414 5.28 13.42 28.48
CA ILE A 414 6.09 12.83 27.44
C ILE A 414 5.28 12.82 26.14
N GLU A 415 5.91 13.24 25.05
CA GLU A 415 5.40 13.02 23.71
C GLU A 415 6.10 11.82 23.07
N ASN A 416 5.44 11.20 22.10
CA ASN A 416 5.92 10.00 21.42
C ASN A 416 6.32 8.87 22.39
N LEU A 417 5.55 8.65 23.46
CA LEU A 417 5.86 7.65 24.48
C LEU A 417 5.99 6.25 23.85
N VAL A 418 7.15 5.61 24.06
CA VAL A 418 7.40 4.23 23.62
C VAL A 418 7.50 3.29 24.82
N GLY A 419 8.27 3.68 25.84
CA GLY A 419 8.45 2.87 27.05
C GLY A 419 7.51 3.20 28.20
N ASP A 420 7.76 2.55 29.33
CA ASP A 420 6.99 2.69 30.56
C ASP A 420 7.50 3.86 31.41
N CYS A 421 6.59 4.62 31.99
CA CYS A 421 6.89 5.66 32.98
C CYS A 421 7.45 5.04 34.27
N LEU A 422 8.54 5.61 34.80
CA LEU A 422 9.08 5.28 36.12
C LEU A 422 9.62 6.52 36.84
N TRP A 423 9.69 6.43 38.17
CA TRP A 423 10.28 7.47 39.01
C TRP A 423 11.44 6.93 39.81
N LEU A 424 12.48 7.75 39.95
CA LEU A 424 13.58 7.52 40.86
C LEU A 424 13.58 8.58 41.96
N ARG A 425 13.90 8.15 43.18
CA ARG A 425 14.13 9.04 44.32
C ARG A 425 15.50 8.78 44.90
N ASN A 426 16.35 9.80 44.93
CA ASN A 426 17.75 9.71 45.36
C ASN A 426 18.50 8.54 44.66
N GLY A 427 18.24 8.37 43.36
CA GLY A 427 18.81 7.29 42.54
C GLY A 427 18.18 5.90 42.73
N GLN A 428 17.20 5.74 43.61
CA GLN A 428 16.48 4.47 43.80
C GLN A 428 15.19 4.43 42.99
N ASN A 429 15.03 3.41 42.15
CA ASN A 429 13.82 3.19 41.37
C ASN A 429 12.63 2.82 42.28
N ILE A 430 11.60 3.68 42.31
CA ILE A 430 10.37 3.44 43.08
C ILE A 430 9.29 2.69 42.27
N GLY A 431 9.60 2.28 41.04
CA GLY A 431 8.86 1.33 40.21
C GLY A 431 7.66 1.94 39.47
N PHE A 432 7.10 1.16 38.54
CA PHE A 432 5.88 1.51 37.79
C PHE A 432 4.60 1.32 38.62
N ASN A 433 4.62 0.39 39.60
CA ASN A 433 3.50 0.12 40.48
C ASN A 433 3.58 0.98 41.76
N LEU A 434 2.99 2.17 41.69
CA LEU A 434 2.90 3.09 42.84
C LEU A 434 1.92 2.61 43.92
N ALA A 435 1.04 1.62 43.66
CA ALA A 435 0.03 1.16 44.62
C ALA A 435 0.63 0.55 45.90
N ARG A 436 1.92 0.23 45.91
CA ARG A 436 2.66 -0.20 47.11
C ARG A 436 2.94 0.94 48.09
N PHE A 437 2.75 2.20 47.68
CA PHE A 437 2.92 3.39 48.49
C PHE A 437 1.59 4.13 48.60
N THR A 438 1.09 4.32 49.82
CA THR A 438 -0.20 4.98 50.04
C THR A 438 -0.18 6.48 49.74
N GLN A 439 1.01 7.08 49.69
CA GLN A 439 1.20 8.51 49.52
C GLN A 439 1.57 8.92 48.08
N TYR A 440 1.74 7.97 47.15
CA TYR A 440 2.11 8.25 45.76
C TYR A 440 1.02 7.78 44.81
N SER A 441 0.67 8.63 43.85
CA SER A 441 -0.26 8.29 42.78
C SER A 441 0.16 8.94 41.48
N TRP A 442 -0.15 8.28 40.37
CA TRP A 442 -0.04 8.91 39.06
C TRP A 442 -1.16 9.93 38.90
N ARG A 443 -0.81 11.14 38.44
CA ARG A 443 -1.80 12.20 38.21
C ARG A 443 -2.57 11.96 36.91
N GLY A 444 -1.90 11.47 35.86
CA GLY A 444 -2.47 11.30 34.53
C GLY A 444 -2.45 9.87 34.01
N ASP A 445 -2.82 9.73 32.74
CA ASP A 445 -2.81 8.46 32.01
C ASP A 445 -1.40 8.20 31.45
N GLN A 446 -0.72 7.19 32.01
CA GLN A 446 0.63 6.85 31.59
C GLN A 446 0.65 6.34 30.15
N THR A 447 -0.43 5.74 29.66
CA THR A 447 -0.50 5.24 28.28
C THR A 447 -0.63 6.38 27.26
N ALA A 448 -1.02 7.56 27.72
CA ALA A 448 -1.07 8.79 26.92
C ALA A 448 0.18 9.68 27.09
N GLY A 449 1.16 9.24 27.89
CA GLY A 449 2.41 9.96 28.15
C GLY A 449 2.38 10.95 29.31
N ASP A 450 1.33 10.96 30.15
CA ASP A 450 1.34 11.74 31.40
C ASP A 450 1.90 10.89 32.56
N CYS A 451 3.21 10.97 32.75
CA CYS A 451 3.97 10.31 33.80
C CYS A 451 4.03 11.15 35.11
N SER A 452 3.16 12.13 35.30
CA SER A 452 3.25 13.06 36.43
C SER A 452 2.95 12.37 37.77
N LEU A 453 3.77 12.67 38.79
CA LEU A 453 3.69 12.07 40.12
C LEU A 453 3.01 13.03 41.11
N GLN A 454 1.92 12.57 41.72
CA GLN A 454 1.28 13.22 42.84
C GLN A 454 1.75 12.58 44.16
N ILE A 455 2.25 13.41 45.07
CA ILE A 455 2.64 13.05 46.43
C ILE A 455 1.66 13.70 47.39
N THR A 456 1.00 12.92 48.25
CA THR A 456 0.05 13.44 49.24
C THR A 456 0.66 13.48 50.65
N GLY A 457 0.42 14.58 51.37
CA GLY A 457 0.89 14.77 52.74
C GLY A 457 2.41 14.58 52.88
N ILE A 458 3.19 15.44 52.23
CA ILE A 458 4.64 15.31 52.14
C ILE A 458 5.34 15.36 53.51
N GLN A 459 6.33 14.49 53.75
CA GLN A 459 7.00 14.37 55.05
C GLN A 459 8.52 14.51 54.96
N LYS A 460 9.10 15.27 55.89
CA LYS A 460 10.56 15.45 55.98
C LYS A 460 11.25 14.16 56.45
N GLY A 461 12.35 13.80 55.81
CA GLY A 461 13.05 12.52 55.94
C GLY A 461 12.45 11.39 55.10
N ARG A 462 11.19 11.52 54.65
CA ARG A 462 10.54 10.54 53.79
C ARG A 462 10.61 10.95 52.32
N ASP A 463 10.20 12.17 51.97
CA ASP A 463 9.95 12.57 50.58
C ASP A 463 10.89 13.67 50.06
N ASP A 464 11.71 14.27 50.93
CA ASP A 464 12.75 15.21 50.51
C ASP A 464 13.90 14.51 49.77
N GLY A 465 14.54 15.28 48.89
CA GLY A 465 15.64 14.79 48.07
C GLY A 465 15.39 15.02 46.59
N GLU A 466 16.11 14.26 45.77
CA GLU A 466 16.12 14.38 44.32
C GLU A 466 15.15 13.37 43.69
N TRP A 467 14.28 13.90 42.84
CA TRP A 467 13.29 13.15 42.10
C TRP A 467 13.59 13.23 40.61
N VAL A 468 13.56 12.08 39.95
CA VAL A 468 13.85 11.97 38.51
C VAL A 468 12.74 11.18 37.86
N CYS A 469 12.14 11.76 36.81
CA CYS A 469 11.23 11.05 35.94
C CYS A 469 12.05 10.37 34.85
N GLU A 470 11.76 9.11 34.57
CA GLU A 470 12.41 8.35 33.51
C GLU A 470 11.35 7.56 32.74
N VAL A 471 11.56 7.43 31.43
CA VAL A 471 10.76 6.55 30.57
C VAL A 471 11.70 5.55 29.96
N THR A 472 11.39 4.26 30.11
CA THR A 472 12.21 3.19 29.53
C THR A 472 12.29 3.33 28.01
N GLY A 473 13.30 2.70 27.40
CA GLY A 473 13.46 2.69 25.96
C GLY A 473 13.67 1.27 25.44
N ASP A 474 13.77 1.15 24.12
CA ASP A 474 14.17 -0.06 23.42
C ASP A 474 15.45 0.18 22.59
N ALA A 475 15.73 -0.70 21.63
CA ALA A 475 16.93 -0.61 20.79
C ALA A 475 16.91 0.60 19.84
N GLU A 476 15.74 1.12 19.51
CA GLU A 476 15.53 2.16 18.50
C GLU A 476 15.14 3.50 19.14
N ASN A 477 14.51 3.47 20.31
CA ASN A 477 14.10 4.62 21.10
C ASN A 477 14.79 4.60 22.47
N PRO A 478 15.83 5.42 22.70
CA PRO A 478 16.57 5.37 23.96
C PRO A 478 15.72 5.82 25.15
N THR A 479 16.08 5.32 26.33
CA THR A 479 15.54 5.79 27.61
C THR A 479 15.71 7.30 27.74
N VAL A 480 14.66 8.00 28.16
CA VAL A 480 14.73 9.44 28.45
C VAL A 480 14.59 9.69 29.93
N THR A 481 15.53 10.46 30.47
CA THR A 481 15.67 10.72 31.90
C THR A 481 15.65 12.23 32.14
N SER A 482 14.84 12.69 33.09
CA SER A 482 14.72 14.11 33.40
C SER A 482 15.94 14.63 34.16
N SER A 483 16.15 15.94 34.15
CA SER A 483 17.00 16.58 35.16
C SER A 483 16.42 16.31 36.57
N PRO A 484 17.28 16.13 37.60
CA PRO A 484 16.81 15.96 38.97
C PRO A 484 16.04 17.18 39.49
N ALA A 485 14.83 16.94 40.00
CA ALA A 485 14.02 17.92 40.70
C ALA A 485 14.18 17.74 42.21
N LYS A 486 14.69 18.76 42.89
CA LYS A 486 14.90 18.72 44.34
C LYS A 486 13.64 19.18 45.07
N ILE A 487 13.11 18.33 45.94
CA ILE A 487 12.09 18.71 46.91
C ILE A 487 12.78 19.04 48.23
N ALA A 488 12.59 20.27 48.71
CA ALA A 488 13.01 20.70 50.04
C ALA A 488 11.78 20.98 50.90
N ILE A 489 11.73 20.37 52.09
CA ILE A 489 10.57 20.49 52.98
C ILE A 489 10.92 21.47 54.11
N SER A 490 10.21 22.60 54.15
CA SER A 490 10.33 23.57 55.24
C SER A 490 9.52 23.06 56.44
N GLY A 491 10.18 22.90 57.59
CA GLY A 491 9.50 22.50 58.82
C GLY A 491 8.67 23.66 59.38
N ALA A 492 7.61 23.35 60.13
CA ALA A 492 6.75 24.32 60.80
C ALA A 492 7.47 25.24 61.82
N ALA A 493 8.77 25.01 62.08
CA ALA A 493 9.57 25.76 63.04
C ALA A 493 10.31 27.00 62.45
N ASP A 494 10.40 27.15 61.12
CA ASP A 494 11.18 28.25 60.51
C ASP A 494 10.40 29.56 60.30
N THR A 495 9.11 29.60 60.66
CA THR A 495 8.26 30.79 60.56
C THR A 495 8.22 31.65 61.84
N LEU A 496 8.80 31.20 62.96
CA LEU A 496 8.81 31.93 64.23
C LEU A 496 10.08 32.75 64.50
N ALA A 497 11.09 32.69 63.63
CA ALA A 497 12.39 33.35 63.85
C ALA A 497 12.58 34.67 63.06
N LYS A 498 11.52 35.26 62.48
CA LYS A 498 11.61 36.52 61.71
C LYS A 498 10.81 37.71 62.28
N SER A 499 10.34 37.64 63.53
CA SER A 499 9.63 38.78 64.17
C SER A 499 10.41 39.53 65.25
N GLU A 500 11.68 39.24 65.51
CA GLU A 500 12.53 40.07 66.38
C GLU A 500 13.94 40.20 65.82
N LEU A 501 14.15 41.21 64.96
CA LEU A 501 15.33 42.08 64.89
C LEU A 501 15.11 43.20 63.86
#